data_AF-A0A7R9T0L7-F1
#
_entry.id   AF-A0A7R9T0L7-F1
#
_cell.length_a   1.000
_cell.length_b   1.000
_cell.length_c   1.000
_cell.angle_alpha   90.00
_cell.angle_beta   90.00
_cell.angle_gamma   90.00
#
_symmetry.space_group_name_H-M   'P 1'
#
loop_
_entity.id
_entity.type
_entity.pdbx_description
1 polymer ?
#
loop_
_entity_poly.entity_id
_entity_poly.type
_entity_poly.pdbx_seq_one_letter_code
_entity_poly.pdbx_strand_id
1 'polypeptide(L)'
;PPSPPPPSPPPSPPPPSPPPPPGEFEAAVVTISNAPPMVSSYSFDFNVKVTHESCENAAGCFQTLTARDDSRKRGLRCDVKVQRRGTDCSGGFGAHMPCRLWNDFLPKSLEMTTANADLVDGTYDITYSCYFQLRDGTRVPDPAGPWTTLHSFDLLSGCQDTTASGSGMNDVENVARQLLLTADEFNIVDCKDEVEMYKAKEAVFRRHDNNPEDGVLSYEEIVAALTKQSADTYIIDVWNEELGGLTLKPSQVMRTRVNDMHPCGFGNIAYTQAVYPTNSPGRETGDDECASNAASMRAEWRYDAALGNGDFVCAYVDGMLFDKFTVVSSNPQRADYSAVQGVYAVTELTDTRPMSGAFEDVQQSLVANFLFDDDDDGQLLTSSAPMVRGQVGSPPTLTPVGNPRSLKVCRLSEGAKCLADVSDPASAQYGYKYSGATFSDDVAITSWVYGTCADSSGNDVRRQSIAYLSGSSAGLSHALRFYLQRTSASNMKLVVDYKQDARTVHTLSIARVSCNAWHYVGFSLNKLDKLTLFKDPTTDAHFVSTPADPRQILTSMSNLEMFGAVNVEFDDVRVHAGQVARATVLDAYRCGHKPRCAIRA
;
A
#
# COMPACT_ATOMS: atom_id res chain seq x y z
N PRO A 1 -59.28 -52.98 50.04
CA PRO A 1 -58.45 -53.11 48.82
C PRO A 1 -58.30 -51.74 48.13
N PRO A 2 -57.12 -51.13 48.14
CA PRO A 2 -56.88 -49.83 47.51
C PRO A 2 -56.86 -49.94 45.98
N SER A 3 -57.44 -48.94 45.32
CA SER A 3 -57.62 -48.81 43.87
C SER A 3 -56.28 -48.69 43.13
N PRO A 4 -56.14 -49.28 41.92
CA PRO A 4 -54.93 -49.14 41.13
C PRO A 4 -54.76 -47.70 40.59
N PRO A 5 -53.51 -47.23 40.44
CA PRO A 5 -53.23 -45.88 39.98
C PRO A 5 -53.59 -45.68 38.50
N PRO A 6 -53.96 -44.46 38.09
CA PRO A 6 -54.37 -44.16 36.73
C PRO A 6 -53.19 -44.29 35.74
N PRO A 7 -53.47 -44.67 34.48
CA PRO A 7 -52.45 -44.85 33.45
C PRO A 7 -51.79 -43.53 33.07
N SER A 8 -50.49 -43.60 32.80
CA SER A 8 -49.64 -42.49 32.41
C SER A 8 -50.09 -41.87 31.07
N PRO A 9 -49.99 -40.54 30.91
CA PRO A 9 -50.37 -39.87 29.67
C PRO A 9 -49.41 -40.26 28.52
N PRO A 10 -49.91 -40.27 27.27
CA PRO A 10 -49.11 -40.62 26.10
C PRO A 10 -47.98 -39.62 25.86
N PRO A 11 -46.83 -40.06 25.29
CA PRO A 11 -45.70 -39.19 25.01
C PRO A 11 -46.09 -38.10 24.01
N SER A 12 -45.67 -36.88 24.30
CA SER A 12 -45.87 -35.71 23.44
C SER A 12 -45.24 -35.94 22.05
N PRO A 13 -45.89 -35.51 20.97
CA PRO A 13 -45.31 -35.60 19.63
C PRO A 13 -44.03 -34.76 19.54
N PRO A 14 -43.04 -35.19 18.75
CA PRO A 14 -41.83 -34.42 18.53
C PRO A 14 -42.18 -33.05 17.93
N PRO A 15 -41.46 -31.98 18.32
CA PRO A 15 -41.69 -30.66 17.77
C PRO A 15 -41.53 -30.67 16.25
N PRO A 16 -42.37 -29.94 15.50
CA PRO A 16 -42.27 -29.86 14.05
C PRO A 16 -40.90 -29.32 13.66
N SER A 17 -40.30 -29.92 12.63
CA SER A 17 -39.03 -29.47 12.05
C SER A 17 -39.15 -27.99 11.66
N PRO A 18 -38.14 -27.16 11.95
CA PRO A 18 -38.15 -25.76 11.52
C PRO A 18 -38.29 -25.69 10.00
N PRO A 19 -39.04 -24.72 9.45
CA PRO A 19 -39.21 -24.57 8.02
C PRO A 19 -37.84 -24.37 7.34
N PRO A 20 -37.65 -24.93 6.12
CA PRO A 20 -36.44 -24.73 5.35
C PRO A 20 -36.21 -23.23 5.07
N PRO A 21 -34.95 -22.76 4.96
CA PRO A 21 -34.65 -21.40 4.55
C PRO A 21 -35.37 -21.06 3.21
N PRO A 22 -35.84 -19.82 3.02
CA PRO A 22 -36.43 -19.40 1.75
C PRO A 22 -35.48 -19.68 0.58
N GLY A 23 -35.97 -20.40 -0.43
CA GLY A 23 -35.22 -20.70 -1.65
C GLY A 23 -34.13 -21.78 -1.51
N GLU A 24 -34.15 -22.65 -0.49
CA GLU A 24 -33.12 -23.70 -0.27
C GLU A 24 -32.83 -24.59 -1.50
N PHE A 25 -33.82 -24.76 -2.40
CA PHE A 25 -33.70 -25.57 -3.63
C PHE A 25 -33.56 -24.73 -4.90
N GLU A 26 -33.53 -23.41 -4.78
CA GLU A 26 -33.37 -22.48 -5.90
C GLU A 26 -31.88 -22.21 -6.15
N ALA A 27 -31.51 -22.05 -7.42
CA ALA A 27 -30.13 -21.75 -7.78
C ALA A 27 -29.82 -20.27 -7.54
N ALA A 28 -28.68 -19.98 -6.92
CA ALA A 28 -28.17 -18.61 -6.86
C ALA A 28 -27.78 -18.12 -8.26
N VAL A 29 -28.17 -16.89 -8.58
CA VAL A 29 -27.80 -16.24 -9.84
C VAL A 29 -26.52 -15.45 -9.61
N VAL A 30 -25.47 -15.78 -10.36
CA VAL A 30 -24.19 -15.09 -10.32
C VAL A 30 -24.01 -14.31 -11.62
N THR A 31 -23.80 -13.01 -11.49
CA THR A 31 -23.56 -12.11 -12.63
C THR A 31 -22.23 -11.39 -12.47
N ILE A 32 -21.50 -11.26 -13.56
CA ILE A 32 -20.28 -10.48 -13.67
C ILE A 32 -20.59 -9.25 -14.53
N SER A 33 -20.30 -8.04 -14.04
CA SER A 33 -20.55 -6.81 -14.81
C SER A 33 -19.27 -6.14 -15.32
N ASN A 34 -18.13 -6.45 -14.71
CA ASN A 34 -16.82 -5.98 -15.15
C ASN A 34 -15.97 -7.18 -15.58
N ALA A 35 -16.04 -7.54 -16.86
CA ALA A 35 -15.44 -8.77 -17.39
C ALA A 35 -14.43 -8.46 -18.51
N PRO A 36 -13.31 -7.79 -18.22
CA PRO A 36 -12.32 -7.49 -19.27
C PRO A 36 -11.66 -8.78 -19.75
N PRO A 37 -11.38 -8.89 -21.06
CA PRO A 37 -10.66 -10.04 -21.60
C PRO A 37 -9.18 -10.07 -21.15
N MET A 38 -8.67 -8.93 -20.66
CA MET A 38 -7.29 -8.77 -20.20
C MET A 38 -7.30 -8.00 -18.88
N VAL A 39 -6.54 -8.49 -17.91
CA VAL A 39 -6.27 -7.84 -16.63
C VAL A 39 -4.77 -7.77 -16.48
N SER A 40 -4.28 -6.70 -15.86
CA SER A 40 -2.85 -6.53 -15.75
C SER A 40 -2.45 -5.82 -14.46
N SER A 41 -3.35 -5.83 -13.47
CA SER A 41 -3.20 -5.30 -12.11
C SER A 41 -3.01 -6.42 -11.09
N TYR A 42 -2.35 -6.11 -9.96
CA TYR A 42 -2.16 -7.02 -8.83
C TYR A 42 -3.47 -7.48 -8.17
N SER A 43 -4.52 -6.67 -8.27
CA SER A 43 -5.88 -7.05 -7.90
C SER A 43 -6.91 -6.40 -8.81
N PHE A 44 -8.04 -7.06 -8.99
CA PHE A 44 -9.09 -6.60 -9.88
C PHE A 44 -10.49 -6.96 -9.36
N ASP A 45 -11.38 -5.99 -9.29
CA ASP A 45 -12.79 -6.22 -8.95
C ASP A 45 -13.61 -6.42 -10.22
N PHE A 46 -14.00 -7.67 -10.47
CA PHE A 46 -14.88 -8.06 -11.58
C PHE A 46 -16.35 -7.64 -11.36
N ASN A 47 -16.63 -7.02 -10.22
CA ASN A 47 -17.96 -6.59 -9.79
C ASN A 47 -18.95 -7.74 -9.85
N VAL A 48 -18.56 -8.88 -9.25
CA VAL A 48 -19.40 -10.07 -9.19
C VAL A 48 -20.52 -9.86 -8.18
N LYS A 49 -21.75 -10.02 -8.67
CA LYS A 49 -22.96 -9.95 -7.87
C LYS A 49 -23.62 -11.32 -7.82
N VAL A 50 -23.94 -11.75 -6.61
CA VAL A 50 -24.74 -12.95 -6.36
C VAL A 50 -26.10 -12.52 -5.84
N THR A 51 -27.17 -13.01 -6.46
CA THR A 51 -28.55 -12.75 -6.06
C THR A 51 -29.28 -14.05 -5.80
N HIS A 52 -30.03 -14.10 -4.70
CA HIS A 52 -30.84 -15.23 -4.30
C HIS A 52 -31.94 -14.77 -3.33
N GLU A 53 -33.07 -15.47 -3.27
CA GLU A 53 -34.21 -15.10 -2.41
C GLU A 53 -33.87 -15.10 -0.92
N SER A 54 -32.89 -15.91 -0.52
CA SER A 54 -32.40 -15.95 0.85
C SER A 54 -31.61 -14.71 1.25
N CYS A 55 -31.32 -13.77 0.34
CA CYS A 55 -30.43 -12.65 0.61
C CYS A 55 -31.22 -11.43 1.08
N GLU A 56 -30.89 -10.94 2.29
CA GLU A 56 -31.53 -9.74 2.85
C GLU A 56 -31.06 -8.46 2.14
N ASN A 57 -29.84 -8.47 1.60
CA ASN A 57 -29.25 -7.32 0.94
C ASN A 57 -29.62 -7.31 -0.56
N ALA A 58 -30.41 -6.32 -0.96
CA ALA A 58 -30.78 -6.09 -2.36
C ALA A 58 -29.57 -5.81 -3.29
N ALA A 59 -28.45 -5.35 -2.74
CA ALA A 59 -27.20 -5.15 -3.47
C ALA A 59 -26.47 -6.47 -3.78
N GLY A 60 -26.79 -7.57 -3.09
CA GLY A 60 -26.24 -8.91 -3.34
C GLY A 60 -25.88 -9.67 -2.07
N CYS A 61 -25.91 -11.00 -2.16
CA CYS A 61 -25.69 -11.95 -1.05
C CYS A 61 -24.30 -11.83 -0.41
N PHE A 62 -23.29 -11.47 -1.20
CA PHE A 62 -21.89 -11.35 -0.77
C PHE A 62 -21.32 -9.97 -1.05
N GLN A 63 -22.16 -8.93 -0.95
CA GLN A 63 -21.70 -7.57 -1.25
C GLN A 63 -20.76 -7.01 -0.16
N THR A 64 -20.95 -7.43 1.09
CA THR A 64 -20.15 -7.03 2.25
C THR A 64 -19.87 -8.25 3.12
N LEU A 65 -18.91 -8.15 4.06
CA LEU A 65 -18.66 -9.21 5.04
C LEU A 65 -19.92 -9.52 5.88
N THR A 66 -20.68 -8.49 6.25
CA THR A 66 -21.97 -8.65 6.97
C THR A 66 -22.99 -9.42 6.12
N ALA A 67 -23.18 -9.00 4.86
CA ALA A 67 -24.10 -9.68 3.94
C ALA A 67 -23.70 -11.14 3.71
N ARG A 68 -22.39 -11.41 3.62
CA ARG A 68 -21.86 -12.77 3.57
C ARG A 68 -22.24 -13.55 4.82
N ASP A 69 -21.98 -13.02 6.00
CA ASP A 69 -22.25 -13.75 7.25
C ASP A 69 -23.75 -14.04 7.41
N ASP A 70 -24.63 -13.13 6.99
CA ASP A 70 -26.08 -13.34 7.02
C ASP A 70 -26.56 -14.36 5.99
N SER A 71 -26.05 -14.28 4.75
CA SER A 71 -26.24 -15.32 3.74
C SER A 71 -25.73 -16.67 4.24
N ARG A 72 -24.61 -16.65 4.97
CA ARG A 72 -23.98 -17.85 5.49
C ARG A 72 -24.79 -18.52 6.60
N LYS A 73 -25.38 -17.73 7.51
CA LYS A 73 -26.32 -18.21 8.55
C LYS A 73 -27.53 -18.91 7.96
N ARG A 74 -27.95 -18.50 6.75
CA ARG A 74 -29.06 -19.10 6.01
C ARG A 74 -28.65 -20.30 5.15
N GLY A 75 -27.36 -20.63 5.11
CA GLY A 75 -26.80 -21.80 4.43
C GLY A 75 -26.15 -21.50 3.09
N LEU A 76 -26.43 -20.37 2.44
CA LEU A 76 -25.89 -20.07 1.11
C LEU A 76 -24.36 -19.90 1.13
N ARG A 77 -23.68 -20.54 0.18
CA ARG A 77 -22.23 -20.50 -0.07
C ARG A 77 -21.97 -20.53 -1.57
N CYS A 78 -20.85 -19.97 -2.01
CA CYS A 78 -20.28 -20.23 -3.33
C CYS A 78 -18.81 -20.61 -3.22
N ASP A 79 -18.47 -21.80 -3.68
CA ASP A 79 -17.07 -22.19 -3.87
C ASP A 79 -16.61 -21.62 -5.22
N VAL A 80 -15.50 -20.89 -5.26
CA VAL A 80 -14.98 -20.24 -6.48
C VAL A 80 -13.51 -20.59 -6.64
N LYS A 81 -13.15 -20.99 -7.85
CA LYS A 81 -11.80 -21.38 -8.25
C LYS A 81 -11.34 -20.51 -9.40
N VAL A 82 -10.12 -20.02 -9.31
CA VAL A 82 -9.44 -19.28 -10.37
C VAL A 82 -8.20 -20.07 -10.76
N GLN A 83 -8.12 -20.46 -12.03
CA GLN A 83 -7.07 -21.35 -12.51
C GLN A 83 -6.44 -20.82 -13.78
N ARG A 84 -5.10 -20.80 -13.83
CA ARG A 84 -4.36 -20.60 -15.08
C ARG A 84 -4.51 -21.84 -15.96
N ARG A 85 -4.94 -21.65 -17.21
CA ARG A 85 -5.05 -22.75 -18.19
C ARG A 85 -3.72 -23.48 -18.35
N GLY A 86 -3.80 -24.81 -18.46
CA GLY A 86 -2.64 -25.68 -18.58
C GLY A 86 -1.86 -25.89 -17.28
N THR A 87 -2.25 -25.27 -16.17
CA THR A 87 -1.64 -25.52 -14.85
C THR A 87 -2.31 -26.70 -14.17
N ASP A 88 -1.51 -27.61 -13.59
CA ASP A 88 -2.03 -28.70 -12.77
C ASP A 88 -2.35 -28.21 -11.35
N CYS A 89 -3.64 -28.14 -11.03
CA CYS A 89 -4.14 -27.81 -9.69
C CYS A 89 -4.59 -29.07 -8.90
N SER A 90 -4.08 -30.26 -9.27
CA SER A 90 -4.37 -31.52 -8.55
C SER A 90 -3.95 -31.49 -7.08
N GLY A 91 -2.92 -30.72 -6.74
CA GLY A 91 -2.48 -30.44 -5.37
C GLY A 91 -3.45 -29.61 -4.52
N GLY A 92 -4.53 -29.11 -5.14
CA GLY A 92 -5.57 -28.31 -4.49
C GLY A 92 -5.53 -26.84 -4.91
N PHE A 93 -6.55 -26.10 -4.47
CA PHE A 93 -6.65 -24.66 -4.67
C PHE A 93 -6.33 -23.96 -3.35
N GLY A 94 -5.46 -22.96 -3.40
CA GLY A 94 -4.96 -22.21 -2.25
C GLY A 94 -5.41 -20.76 -2.27
N ALA A 95 -4.69 -19.89 -1.57
CA ALA A 95 -5.00 -18.46 -1.56
C ALA A 95 -4.40 -17.67 -2.74
N HIS A 96 -3.58 -18.30 -3.59
CA HIS A 96 -2.78 -17.59 -4.61
C HIS A 96 -2.96 -18.17 -6.01
N MET A 97 -2.67 -17.36 -7.01
CA MET A 97 -2.46 -17.85 -8.37
C MET A 97 -1.27 -18.82 -8.41
N PRO A 98 -1.21 -19.78 -9.36
CA PRO A 98 -2.13 -20.00 -10.47
C PRO A 98 -3.38 -20.84 -10.15
N CYS A 99 -3.55 -21.30 -8.91
CA CYS A 99 -4.64 -22.17 -8.47
C CYS A 99 -5.32 -21.59 -7.22
N ARG A 100 -6.14 -20.56 -7.38
CA ARG A 100 -6.69 -19.76 -6.28
C ARG A 100 -8.13 -20.14 -5.93
N LEU A 101 -8.45 -20.11 -4.64
CA LEU A 101 -9.80 -20.07 -4.09
C LEU A 101 -10.23 -18.61 -3.89
N TRP A 102 -11.45 -18.30 -4.30
CA TRP A 102 -12.04 -16.98 -4.14
C TRP A 102 -13.50 -17.06 -3.66
N ASN A 103 -13.71 -17.92 -2.66
CA ASN A 103 -15.03 -18.32 -2.19
C ASN A 103 -15.90 -17.11 -1.81
N ASP A 104 -17.20 -17.23 -2.10
CA ASP A 104 -18.19 -16.18 -1.95
C ASP A 104 -17.86 -14.87 -2.69
N PHE A 105 -16.91 -14.88 -3.64
CA PHE A 105 -16.39 -13.70 -4.34
C PHE A 105 -15.88 -12.62 -3.39
N LEU A 106 -15.23 -13.05 -2.30
CA LEU A 106 -14.66 -12.18 -1.28
C LEU A 106 -13.17 -12.49 -1.01
N PRO A 107 -12.33 -11.45 -0.80
CA PRO A 107 -12.62 -10.01 -0.88
C PRO A 107 -13.07 -9.58 -2.28
N LYS A 108 -13.75 -8.43 -2.42
CA LYS A 108 -14.39 -8.04 -3.70
C LYS A 108 -13.43 -7.91 -4.87
N SER A 109 -12.21 -7.47 -4.60
CA SER A 109 -11.12 -7.56 -5.56
C SER A 109 -10.51 -8.96 -5.52
N LEU A 110 -10.43 -9.60 -6.69
CA LEU A 110 -9.63 -10.80 -6.88
C LEU A 110 -8.17 -10.39 -7.01
N GLU A 111 -7.34 -10.84 -6.08
CA GLU A 111 -5.89 -10.67 -6.15
C GLU A 111 -5.28 -11.70 -7.14
N MET A 112 -4.42 -11.19 -8.02
CA MET A 112 -3.91 -11.84 -9.23
C MET A 112 -2.48 -12.36 -9.09
N THR A 113 -1.93 -12.32 -7.89
CA THR A 113 -0.55 -12.66 -7.60
C THR A 113 -0.36 -14.12 -7.23
N THR A 114 0.85 -14.62 -7.46
CA THR A 114 1.32 -15.87 -6.84
C THR A 114 1.63 -15.64 -5.36
N ALA A 115 2.02 -16.71 -4.66
CA ALA A 115 2.51 -16.62 -3.28
C ALA A 115 3.73 -15.69 -3.13
N ASN A 116 4.46 -15.45 -4.22
CA ASN A 116 5.64 -14.59 -4.26
C ASN A 116 5.31 -13.14 -4.64
N ALA A 117 4.03 -12.76 -4.73
CA ALA A 117 3.56 -11.46 -5.22
C ALA A 117 3.76 -11.22 -6.73
N ASP A 118 4.28 -12.19 -7.48
CA ASP A 118 4.44 -12.08 -8.93
C ASP A 118 3.12 -12.13 -9.68
N LEU A 119 2.99 -11.31 -10.73
CA LEU A 119 2.00 -11.51 -11.78
C LEU A 119 2.52 -12.58 -12.75
N VAL A 120 1.79 -13.70 -12.85
CA VAL A 120 2.14 -14.78 -13.79
C VAL A 120 1.25 -14.72 -15.01
N ASP A 121 1.88 -14.37 -16.13
CA ASP A 121 1.22 -14.22 -17.41
C ASP A 121 0.47 -15.48 -17.86
N GLY A 122 -0.71 -15.29 -18.44
CA GLY A 122 -1.46 -16.35 -19.12
C GLY A 122 -2.96 -16.22 -18.95
N THR A 123 -3.70 -17.15 -19.55
CA THR A 123 -5.16 -17.17 -19.49
C THR A 123 -5.64 -17.85 -18.21
N TYR A 124 -6.52 -17.18 -17.48
CA TYR A 124 -7.16 -17.66 -16.27
C TYR A 124 -8.67 -17.85 -16.47
N ASP A 125 -9.21 -18.88 -15.85
CA ASP A 125 -10.65 -19.15 -15.80
C ASP A 125 -11.16 -18.97 -14.38
N ILE A 126 -12.20 -18.14 -14.21
CA ILE A 126 -12.97 -18.04 -12.96
C ILE A 126 -14.13 -19.03 -13.07
N THR A 127 -14.15 -20.03 -12.20
CA THR A 127 -15.20 -21.04 -12.13
C THR A 127 -15.84 -21.05 -10.75
N TYR A 128 -17.14 -21.35 -10.66
CA TYR A 128 -17.86 -21.34 -9.39
C TYR A 128 -18.90 -22.45 -9.29
N SER A 129 -19.30 -22.74 -8.05
CA SER A 129 -20.43 -23.58 -7.69
C SER A 129 -21.08 -23.05 -6.41
N CYS A 130 -22.36 -22.70 -6.48
CA CYS A 130 -23.13 -22.19 -5.34
C CYS A 130 -24.08 -23.24 -4.80
N TYR A 131 -24.19 -23.33 -3.47
CA TYR A 131 -24.99 -24.34 -2.77
C TYR A 131 -25.44 -23.83 -1.39
N PHE A 132 -26.44 -24.49 -0.82
CA PHE A 132 -26.84 -24.39 0.57
C PHE A 132 -26.15 -25.45 1.41
N GLN A 133 -25.52 -25.05 2.51
CA GLN A 133 -25.03 -25.95 3.53
C GLN A 133 -26.03 -26.02 4.69
N LEU A 134 -26.61 -27.19 4.88
CA LEU A 134 -27.56 -27.51 5.95
C LEU A 134 -26.85 -27.70 7.29
N ARG A 135 -27.63 -27.72 8.38
CA ARG A 135 -27.10 -27.82 9.76
C ARG A 135 -26.35 -29.13 10.04
N ASP A 136 -26.71 -30.19 9.32
CA ASP A 136 -26.04 -31.50 9.35
C ASP A 136 -24.79 -31.55 8.45
N GLY A 137 -24.46 -30.44 7.78
CA GLY A 137 -23.33 -30.33 6.85
C GLY A 137 -23.65 -30.71 5.42
N THR A 138 -24.86 -31.23 5.14
CA THR A 138 -25.30 -31.63 3.79
C THR A 138 -25.33 -30.41 2.87
N ARG A 139 -24.89 -30.57 1.62
CA ARG A 139 -24.87 -29.52 0.60
C ARG A 139 -25.98 -29.74 -0.42
N VAL A 140 -26.79 -28.72 -0.68
CA VAL A 140 -27.99 -28.80 -1.55
C VAL A 140 -28.03 -27.60 -2.52
N PRO A 141 -28.26 -27.81 -3.83
CA PRO A 141 -28.22 -29.11 -4.50
C PRO A 141 -26.83 -29.77 -4.36
N ASP A 142 -26.76 -31.09 -4.53
CA ASP A 142 -25.51 -31.85 -4.41
C ASP A 142 -24.42 -31.20 -5.30
N PRO A 143 -23.31 -30.70 -4.72
CA PRO A 143 -22.27 -30.00 -5.44
C PRO A 143 -21.45 -30.89 -6.39
N ALA A 144 -21.81 -32.17 -6.53
CA ALA A 144 -21.41 -32.99 -7.66
C ALA A 144 -21.87 -32.43 -9.05
N GLY A 145 -22.65 -31.35 -9.08
CA GLY A 145 -22.97 -30.58 -10.30
C GLY A 145 -21.76 -29.86 -10.93
N PRO A 146 -21.82 -29.52 -12.23
CA PRO A 146 -20.68 -29.01 -12.98
C PRO A 146 -20.29 -27.59 -12.54
N TRP A 147 -19.02 -27.41 -12.19
CA TRP A 147 -18.40 -26.09 -12.06
C TRP A 147 -18.75 -25.24 -13.29
N THR A 148 -19.27 -24.03 -13.05
CA THR A 148 -19.65 -23.12 -14.12
C THR A 148 -18.54 -22.10 -14.31
N THR A 149 -18.04 -21.94 -15.55
CA THR A 149 -17.11 -20.86 -15.88
C THR A 149 -17.87 -19.53 -15.91
N LEU A 150 -17.52 -18.63 -15.00
CA LEU A 150 -18.05 -17.27 -14.95
C LEU A 150 -17.40 -16.38 -16.01
N HIS A 151 -16.08 -16.45 -16.13
CA HIS A 151 -15.29 -15.59 -17.03
C HIS A 151 -13.90 -16.17 -17.31
N SER A 152 -13.33 -15.81 -18.46
CA SER A 152 -11.96 -16.11 -18.83
C SER A 152 -11.23 -14.81 -19.19
N PHE A 153 -10.04 -14.61 -18.66
CA PHE A 153 -9.24 -13.41 -18.92
C PHE A 153 -7.76 -13.72 -19.00
N ASP A 154 -7.00 -12.91 -19.74
CA ASP A 154 -5.55 -12.97 -19.78
C ASP A 154 -4.96 -12.06 -18.70
N LEU A 155 -4.03 -12.58 -17.90
CA LEU A 155 -3.22 -11.80 -16.97
C LEU A 155 -1.88 -11.46 -17.65
N LEU A 156 -1.45 -10.21 -17.60
CA LEU A 156 -0.13 -9.77 -18.09
C LEU A 156 0.58 -8.91 -17.04
N SER A 157 1.84 -9.24 -16.74
CA SER A 157 2.83 -8.32 -16.15
C SER A 157 3.00 -7.17 -17.15
N GLY A 158 2.79 -5.91 -16.74
CA GLY A 158 2.69 -4.86 -17.76
C GLY A 158 3.31 -3.50 -17.52
N CYS A 159 3.67 -3.08 -16.31
CA CYS A 159 4.43 -1.84 -16.12
C CYS A 159 5.75 -2.16 -15.41
N GLN A 160 6.81 -1.45 -15.76
CA GLN A 160 8.07 -1.48 -15.01
C GLN A 160 7.91 -0.62 -13.74
N ASP A 161 8.69 -0.89 -12.71
CA ASP A 161 8.63 -0.11 -11.45
C ASP A 161 9.18 1.30 -11.60
N THR A 162 10.03 1.53 -12.61
CA THR A 162 10.58 2.84 -12.95
C THR A 162 10.35 3.15 -14.42
N THR A 163 10.28 4.44 -14.76
CA THR A 163 10.38 4.88 -16.15
C THR A 163 11.80 4.66 -16.65
N ALA A 164 11.93 4.22 -17.91
CA ALA A 164 13.24 4.14 -18.56
C ALA A 164 13.85 5.54 -18.74
N SER A 165 15.17 5.65 -18.83
CA SER A 165 15.85 6.93 -19.07
C SER A 165 15.48 7.59 -20.41
N GLY A 166 15.01 6.79 -21.37
CA GLY A 166 14.54 7.25 -22.67
C GLY A 166 14.00 6.13 -23.55
N SER A 167 13.99 6.37 -24.86
CA SER A 167 13.57 5.40 -25.88
C SER A 167 14.77 4.88 -26.68
N GLY A 168 14.60 3.80 -27.45
CA GLY A 168 15.66 3.28 -28.32
C GLY A 168 16.18 4.28 -29.38
N MET A 169 15.49 5.41 -29.59
CA MET A 169 15.95 6.51 -30.47
C MET A 169 16.63 7.65 -29.71
N ASN A 170 16.36 7.81 -28.41
CA ASN A 170 16.96 8.80 -27.53
C ASN A 170 16.96 8.27 -26.09
N ASP A 171 18.09 7.72 -25.68
CA ASP A 171 18.32 7.04 -24.39
C ASP A 171 18.23 7.95 -23.17
N VAL A 172 18.23 9.28 -23.34
CA VAL A 172 18.12 10.26 -22.24
C VAL A 172 16.90 11.17 -22.39
N GLU A 173 15.90 10.76 -23.17
CA GLU A 173 14.70 11.56 -23.41
C GLU A 173 13.97 11.94 -22.12
N ASN A 174 13.79 11.01 -21.18
CA ASN A 174 13.09 11.27 -19.93
C ASN A 174 13.95 12.08 -18.94
N VAL A 175 15.28 11.97 -19.00
CA VAL A 175 16.20 12.86 -18.26
C VAL A 175 15.96 14.32 -18.66
N ALA A 176 15.92 14.59 -19.97
CA ALA A 176 15.67 15.93 -20.47
C ALA A 176 14.25 16.42 -20.15
N ARG A 177 13.24 15.54 -20.22
CA ARG A 177 11.87 15.87 -19.82
C ARG A 177 11.80 16.26 -18.34
N GLN A 178 12.43 15.48 -17.46
CA GLN A 178 12.45 15.77 -16.02
C GLN A 178 13.01 17.17 -15.78
N LEU A 179 14.21 17.48 -16.30
CA LEU A 179 14.85 18.79 -16.15
C LEU A 179 14.01 19.96 -16.65
N LEU A 180 13.30 19.78 -17.76
CA LEU A 180 12.48 20.84 -18.37
C LEU A 180 11.14 21.02 -17.65
N LEU A 181 10.44 19.92 -17.35
CA LEU A 181 9.11 19.96 -16.75
C LEU A 181 9.11 20.37 -15.28
N THR A 182 10.27 20.36 -14.61
CA THR A 182 10.45 20.91 -13.27
C THR A 182 10.92 22.38 -13.29
N ALA A 183 11.20 22.95 -14.46
CA ALA A 183 11.65 24.33 -14.59
C ALA A 183 10.50 25.30 -14.86
N ASP A 184 10.28 26.25 -13.95
CA ASP A 184 9.23 27.28 -14.09
C ASP A 184 9.31 28.06 -15.41
N GLU A 185 10.51 28.47 -15.84
CA GLU A 185 10.68 29.21 -17.11
C GLU A 185 10.23 28.43 -18.34
N PHE A 186 10.36 27.11 -18.30
CA PHE A 186 9.92 26.27 -19.40
C PHE A 186 8.40 26.11 -19.37
N ASN A 187 7.83 25.89 -18.18
CA ASN A 187 6.41 25.64 -17.98
C ASN A 187 5.49 26.85 -18.22
N ILE A 188 6.03 28.08 -18.28
CA ILE A 188 5.25 29.30 -18.56
C ILE A 188 5.23 29.72 -20.04
N VAL A 189 6.03 29.06 -20.88
CA VAL A 189 6.16 29.46 -22.29
C VAL A 189 4.92 29.05 -23.07
N ASP A 190 4.47 29.91 -23.99
CA ASP A 190 3.44 29.50 -24.94
C ASP A 190 3.99 28.39 -25.83
N CYS A 191 3.49 27.18 -25.60
CA CYS A 191 3.88 25.98 -26.31
C CYS A 191 3.64 26.03 -27.83
N LYS A 192 2.90 27.04 -28.34
CA LYS A 192 2.71 27.31 -29.78
C LYS A 192 3.81 28.17 -30.39
N ASP A 193 4.60 28.87 -29.57
CA ASP A 193 5.73 29.68 -30.03
C ASP A 193 7.01 28.84 -29.97
N GLU A 194 7.36 28.21 -31.10
CA GLU A 194 8.56 27.37 -31.19
C GLU A 194 9.85 28.13 -30.85
N VAL A 195 9.90 29.44 -31.10
CA VAL A 195 11.09 30.25 -30.83
C VAL A 195 11.26 30.46 -29.33
N GLU A 196 10.18 30.83 -28.63
CA GLU A 196 10.22 30.99 -27.18
C GLU A 196 10.45 29.63 -26.49
N MET A 197 9.87 28.55 -27.00
CA MET A 197 10.14 27.19 -26.50
C MET A 197 11.61 26.80 -26.60
N TYR A 198 12.25 27.10 -27.73
CA TYR A 198 13.67 26.82 -27.93
C TYR A 198 14.54 27.67 -27.00
N LYS A 199 14.22 28.97 -26.87
CA LYS A 199 14.93 29.88 -25.94
C LYS A 199 14.81 29.41 -24.50
N ALA A 200 13.63 28.95 -24.07
CA ALA A 200 13.41 28.46 -22.72
C ALA A 200 14.22 27.19 -22.43
N LYS A 201 14.21 26.21 -23.35
CA LYS A 201 15.07 25.02 -23.25
C LYS A 201 16.54 25.38 -23.13
N GLU A 202 17.02 26.29 -23.97
CA GLU A 202 18.42 26.73 -23.97
C GLU A 202 18.78 27.48 -22.69
N ALA A 203 17.87 28.32 -22.18
CA ALA A 203 18.04 29.04 -20.92
C ALA A 203 18.13 28.09 -19.72
N VAL A 204 17.26 27.08 -19.66
CA VAL A 204 17.30 26.05 -18.60
C VAL A 204 18.63 25.29 -18.66
N PHE A 205 19.06 24.84 -19.83
CA PHE A 205 20.33 24.12 -19.99
C PHE A 205 21.51 24.99 -19.50
N ARG A 206 21.66 26.19 -20.05
CA ARG A 206 22.82 27.06 -19.77
C ARG A 206 22.89 27.57 -18.34
N ARG A 207 21.75 27.66 -17.66
CA ARG A 207 21.72 28.09 -16.25
C ARG A 207 22.43 27.11 -15.33
N HIS A 208 22.33 25.82 -15.65
CA HIS A 208 22.80 24.74 -14.78
C HIS A 208 24.14 24.17 -15.24
N ASP A 209 24.59 24.54 -16.44
CA ASP A 209 25.93 24.29 -16.98
C ASP A 209 26.94 25.22 -16.28
N ASN A 210 27.62 24.68 -15.26
CA ASN A 210 28.64 25.40 -14.50
C ASN A 210 30.02 25.28 -15.16
N ASN A 211 30.18 24.40 -16.16
CA ASN A 211 31.40 24.22 -16.93
C ASN A 211 31.14 24.24 -18.45
N PRO A 212 30.91 25.42 -19.05
CA PRO A 212 30.49 25.54 -20.44
C PRO A 212 31.47 24.96 -21.49
N GLU A 213 32.71 24.65 -21.09
CA GLU A 213 33.73 24.09 -21.97
C GLU A 213 33.53 22.59 -22.26
N ASP A 214 32.83 21.85 -21.41
CA ASP A 214 32.55 20.42 -21.65
C ASP A 214 31.32 20.19 -22.56
N GLY A 215 30.46 21.21 -22.70
CA GLY A 215 29.30 21.21 -23.57
C GLY A 215 28.23 20.20 -23.19
N VAL A 216 28.17 19.79 -21.92
CA VAL A 216 27.19 18.84 -21.37
C VAL A 216 26.73 19.29 -19.99
N LEU A 217 25.58 18.78 -19.55
CA LEU A 217 25.28 18.72 -18.11
C LEU A 217 25.74 17.36 -17.59
N SER A 218 26.63 17.40 -16.60
CA SER A 218 27.04 16.24 -15.81
C SER A 218 25.93 15.76 -14.88
N TYR A 219 26.05 14.53 -14.38
CA TYR A 219 25.16 13.98 -13.34
C TYR A 219 25.03 14.95 -12.14
N GLU A 220 26.15 15.48 -11.64
CA GLU A 220 26.17 16.39 -10.50
C GLU A 220 25.41 17.70 -10.78
N GLU A 221 25.52 18.22 -12.00
CA GLU A 221 24.80 19.43 -12.43
C GLU A 221 23.30 19.19 -12.58
N ILE A 222 22.91 18.03 -13.11
CA ILE A 222 21.49 17.63 -13.24
C ILE A 222 20.87 17.49 -11.86
N VAL A 223 21.52 16.77 -10.93
CA VAL A 223 21.05 16.64 -9.55
C VAL A 223 20.95 18.01 -8.89
N ALA A 224 21.96 18.85 -9.03
CA ALA A 224 21.93 20.20 -8.46
C ALA A 224 20.83 21.09 -9.07
N ALA A 225 20.51 20.92 -10.35
CA ALA A 225 19.41 21.62 -11.02
C ALA A 225 18.06 21.23 -10.44
N LEU A 226 17.78 19.92 -10.36
CA LEU A 226 16.52 19.38 -9.83
C LEU A 226 16.33 19.73 -8.36
N THR A 227 17.39 19.64 -7.54
CA THR A 227 17.31 20.08 -6.13
C THR A 227 16.93 21.55 -6.02
N LYS A 228 17.50 22.44 -6.86
CA LYS A 228 17.13 23.87 -6.87
C LYS A 228 15.69 24.10 -7.32
N GLN A 229 15.15 23.20 -8.15
CA GLN A 229 13.78 23.22 -8.63
C GLN A 229 12.80 22.52 -7.67
N SER A 230 13.27 22.04 -6.51
CA SER A 230 12.49 21.26 -5.53
C SER A 230 11.90 19.97 -6.12
N ALA A 231 12.61 19.36 -7.08
CA ALA A 231 12.25 18.09 -7.69
C ALA A 231 13.02 16.92 -7.05
N ASP A 232 12.37 15.77 -7.01
CA ASP A 232 12.96 14.50 -6.59
C ASP A 232 14.09 14.08 -7.55
N THR A 233 15.19 13.58 -6.99
CA THR A 233 16.40 13.21 -7.74
C THR A 233 16.65 11.70 -7.80
N TYR A 234 15.87 10.87 -7.10
CA TYR A 234 16.12 9.43 -7.01
C TYR A 234 16.14 8.74 -8.37
N ILE A 235 15.21 9.09 -9.27
CA ILE A 235 15.18 8.51 -10.61
C ILE A 235 16.43 8.83 -11.43
N ILE A 236 17.12 9.94 -11.12
CA ILE A 236 18.39 10.30 -11.79
C ILE A 236 19.50 9.33 -11.40
N ASP A 237 19.51 8.84 -10.16
CA ASP A 237 20.47 7.84 -9.70
C ASP A 237 20.25 6.51 -10.44
N VAL A 238 19.00 6.08 -10.55
CA VAL A 238 18.60 4.89 -11.32
C VAL A 238 19.05 4.99 -12.78
N TRP A 239 18.78 6.12 -13.44
CA TRP A 239 19.19 6.33 -14.83
C TRP A 239 20.71 6.45 -15.00
N ASN A 240 21.41 7.02 -14.02
CA ASN A 240 22.87 7.10 -14.04
C ASN A 240 23.52 5.71 -13.99
N GLU A 241 22.99 4.81 -13.17
CA GLU A 241 23.39 3.40 -13.15
C GLU A 241 23.02 2.67 -14.44
N GLU A 242 21.78 2.85 -14.93
CA GLU A 242 21.29 2.25 -16.19
C GLU A 242 22.20 2.60 -17.38
N LEU A 243 22.64 3.86 -17.46
CA LEU A 243 23.45 4.38 -18.57
C LEU A 243 24.96 4.17 -18.36
N GLY A 244 25.41 3.77 -17.17
CA GLY A 244 26.83 3.65 -16.83
C GLY A 244 27.57 5.00 -16.78
N GLY A 245 26.84 6.08 -16.46
CA GLY A 245 27.32 7.45 -16.44
C GLY A 245 26.40 8.41 -17.20
N LEU A 246 25.66 9.24 -16.46
CA LEU A 246 24.70 10.17 -17.01
C LEU A 246 25.37 11.47 -17.49
N THR A 247 25.13 11.81 -18.75
CA THR A 247 25.42 13.14 -19.30
C THR A 247 24.30 13.57 -20.23
N LEU A 248 24.00 14.86 -20.24
CA LEU A 248 22.94 15.42 -21.07
C LEU A 248 23.50 16.52 -21.98
N LYS A 249 23.36 16.35 -23.29
CA LYS A 249 23.84 17.31 -24.30
C LYS A 249 22.78 18.37 -24.60
N PRO A 250 23.19 19.59 -25.00
CA PRO A 250 22.26 20.64 -25.41
C PRO A 250 21.33 20.15 -26.54
N SER A 251 21.89 19.42 -27.52
CA SER A 251 21.11 18.90 -28.64
C SER A 251 20.02 17.90 -28.23
N GLN A 252 20.25 17.14 -27.14
CA GLN A 252 19.24 16.21 -26.61
C GLN A 252 18.11 17.01 -25.96
N VAL A 253 18.42 18.02 -25.14
CA VAL A 253 17.42 18.92 -24.54
C VAL A 253 16.60 19.65 -25.60
N MET A 254 17.25 20.23 -26.62
CA MET A 254 16.55 20.96 -27.68
C MET A 254 15.56 20.08 -28.45
N ARG A 255 15.96 18.85 -28.77
CA ARG A 255 15.13 17.89 -29.53
C ARG A 255 14.05 17.20 -28.69
N THR A 256 14.14 17.29 -27.37
CA THR A 256 13.20 16.62 -26.47
C THR A 256 11.78 17.16 -26.67
N ARG A 257 10.83 16.25 -26.75
CA ARG A 257 9.40 16.54 -26.83
C ARG A 257 8.82 16.54 -25.42
N VAL A 258 8.13 17.62 -25.07
CA VAL A 258 7.73 17.94 -23.68
C VAL A 258 6.33 18.58 -23.59
N ASN A 259 5.74 18.97 -24.73
CA ASN A 259 4.46 19.66 -24.74
C ASN A 259 3.31 18.64 -24.70
N ASP A 260 3.13 18.01 -23.54
CA ASP A 260 2.05 17.05 -23.29
C ASP A 260 0.78 17.74 -22.73
N MET A 261 0.85 19.04 -22.38
CA MET A 261 -0.28 19.86 -21.91
C MET A 261 -1.15 20.42 -23.03
N HIS A 262 -2.47 20.37 -22.86
CA HIS A 262 -3.44 21.00 -23.72
C HIS A 262 -3.23 22.53 -23.78
N PRO A 263 -3.27 23.17 -24.97
CA PRO A 263 -3.70 22.63 -26.27
C PRO A 263 -2.58 22.03 -27.13
N CYS A 264 -1.33 22.04 -26.67
CA CYS A 264 -0.18 21.58 -27.45
C CYS A 264 0.11 20.09 -27.30
N GLY A 265 -0.51 19.44 -26.31
CA GLY A 265 -0.47 18.01 -26.06
C GLY A 265 -0.73 17.20 -27.31
N PHE A 266 0.19 16.30 -27.64
CA PHE A 266 0.06 15.33 -28.71
C PHE A 266 0.33 13.91 -28.21
N GLY A 267 -0.35 12.93 -28.77
CA GLY A 267 -0.19 11.52 -28.39
C GLY A 267 -1.52 10.89 -27.97
N ASN A 268 -1.44 9.76 -27.28
CA ASN A 268 -2.62 9.03 -26.81
C ASN A 268 -3.26 9.69 -25.58
N ILE A 269 -2.47 10.43 -24.81
CA ILE A 269 -2.86 11.12 -23.58
C ILE A 269 -2.33 12.55 -23.65
N ALA A 270 -3.16 13.52 -23.25
CA ALA A 270 -2.77 14.92 -23.12
C ALA A 270 -3.23 15.45 -21.76
N TYR A 271 -2.33 16.07 -21.01
CA TYR A 271 -2.65 16.68 -19.72
C TYR A 271 -3.55 17.90 -19.91
N THR A 272 -4.62 18.00 -19.13
CA THR A 272 -5.56 19.13 -19.17
C THR A 272 -5.33 20.09 -18.01
N GLN A 273 -4.84 19.57 -16.88
CA GLN A 273 -4.52 20.34 -15.70
C GLN A 273 -3.37 19.69 -14.94
N ALA A 274 -2.47 20.50 -14.42
CA ALA A 274 -1.50 20.08 -13.41
C ALA A 274 -1.43 21.21 -12.38
N VAL A 275 -1.61 20.88 -11.10
CA VAL A 275 -1.48 21.85 -10.01
C VAL A 275 -0.07 21.73 -9.46
N TYR A 276 0.70 22.81 -9.60
CA TYR A 276 2.02 22.97 -8.99
C TYR A 276 2.10 24.36 -8.33
N PRO A 277 2.45 24.47 -7.04
CA PRO A 277 2.68 25.76 -6.39
C PRO A 277 3.85 26.49 -7.08
N THR A 278 3.65 27.73 -7.51
CA THR A 278 4.72 28.55 -8.14
C THR A 278 4.80 29.93 -7.50
N ASN A 279 6.02 30.45 -7.41
CA ASN A 279 6.31 31.82 -6.96
C ASN A 279 6.62 32.76 -8.14
N SER A 280 6.35 32.32 -9.38
CA SER A 280 6.62 33.08 -10.59
C SER A 280 5.68 34.30 -10.75
N PRO A 281 6.20 35.46 -11.18
CA PRO A 281 5.40 36.67 -11.35
C PRO A 281 4.19 36.51 -12.30
N GLY A 282 2.99 36.89 -11.85
CA GLY A 282 1.73 36.76 -12.59
C GLY A 282 1.01 35.42 -12.45
N ARG A 283 1.59 34.47 -11.71
CA ARG A 283 1.00 33.18 -11.31
C ARG A 283 1.32 32.84 -9.86
N GLU A 284 1.70 33.83 -9.05
CA GLU A 284 2.08 33.64 -7.67
C GLU A 284 0.97 32.90 -6.94
N THR A 285 1.26 31.69 -6.52
CA THR A 285 0.37 30.92 -5.67
C THR A 285 0.41 31.62 -4.31
N GLY A 286 -0.66 32.30 -3.93
CA GLY A 286 -0.73 32.99 -2.64
C GLY A 286 -0.49 32.00 -1.50
N ASP A 287 0.01 32.45 -0.35
CA ASP A 287 0.38 31.56 0.77
C ASP A 287 -0.75 30.58 1.15
N ASP A 288 -2.01 31.04 1.11
CA ASP A 288 -3.19 30.21 1.40
C ASP A 288 -3.47 29.16 0.29
N GLU A 289 -3.27 29.54 -0.98
CA GLU A 289 -3.43 28.64 -2.12
C GLU A 289 -2.28 27.63 -2.19
N CYS A 290 -1.08 28.07 -1.81
CA CYS A 290 0.11 27.23 -1.71
C CYS A 290 -0.09 26.22 -0.56
N ALA A 291 -0.55 26.66 0.61
CA ALA A 291 -0.87 25.78 1.72
C ALA A 291 -2.02 24.79 1.39
N SER A 292 -3.02 25.23 0.62
CA SER A 292 -4.13 24.37 0.17
C SER A 292 -3.69 23.32 -0.87
N ASN A 293 -2.80 23.71 -1.79
CA ASN A 293 -2.36 22.86 -2.90
C ASN A 293 -1.10 22.05 -2.59
N ALA A 294 -0.33 22.43 -1.56
CA ALA A 294 0.83 21.69 -1.08
C ALA A 294 0.46 20.33 -0.45
N ALA A 295 -0.82 20.14 -0.09
CA ALA A 295 -1.30 18.89 0.51
C ALA A 295 -1.51 17.75 -0.51
N SER A 296 -1.53 18.04 -1.82
CA SER A 296 -1.66 16.99 -2.85
C SER A 296 -1.29 17.48 -4.24
N MET A 297 -0.40 16.77 -4.93
CA MET A 297 -0.16 17.00 -6.36
C MET A 297 -1.30 16.37 -7.16
N ARG A 298 -2.05 17.19 -7.91
CA ARG A 298 -3.14 16.72 -8.78
C ARG A 298 -2.80 16.96 -10.24
N ALA A 299 -2.91 15.91 -11.04
CA ALA A 299 -2.80 15.95 -12.49
C ALA A 299 -4.07 15.38 -13.12
N GLU A 300 -4.57 16.04 -14.16
CA GLU A 300 -5.69 15.58 -14.97
C GLU A 300 -5.26 15.47 -16.42
N TRP A 301 -5.84 14.50 -17.11
CA TRP A 301 -5.59 14.27 -18.52
C TRP A 301 -6.85 13.84 -19.26
N ARG A 302 -6.78 13.95 -20.58
CA ARG A 302 -7.75 13.40 -21.52
C ARG A 302 -7.08 12.35 -22.39
N TYR A 303 -7.91 11.46 -22.92
CA TYR A 303 -7.50 10.46 -23.89
C TYR A 303 -7.85 10.90 -25.30
N ASP A 304 -6.83 11.00 -26.14
CA ASP A 304 -6.98 11.29 -27.57
C ASP A 304 -7.03 10.00 -28.39
N ALA A 305 -6.54 8.89 -27.82
CA ALA A 305 -6.76 7.55 -28.35
C ALA A 305 -8.17 7.03 -28.06
N ALA A 306 -8.66 6.13 -28.92
CA ALA A 306 -9.88 5.36 -28.66
C ALA A 306 -9.59 4.32 -27.57
N LEU A 307 -10.38 4.31 -26.50
CA LEU A 307 -10.20 3.37 -25.39
C LEU A 307 -11.06 2.11 -25.56
N GLY A 308 -10.46 0.95 -25.33
CA GLY A 308 -11.09 -0.36 -25.27
C GLY A 308 -11.11 -0.93 -23.84
N ASN A 309 -12.07 -1.81 -23.57
CA ASN A 309 -12.11 -2.58 -22.33
C ASN A 309 -10.88 -3.51 -22.23
N GLY A 310 -10.11 -3.42 -21.16
CA GLY A 310 -8.84 -4.15 -20.97
C GLY A 310 -7.58 -3.39 -21.37
N ASP A 311 -7.70 -2.21 -22.00
CA ASP A 311 -6.55 -1.29 -22.15
C ASP A 311 -6.05 -0.86 -20.76
N PHE A 312 -4.80 -0.40 -20.67
CA PHE A 312 -4.26 0.09 -19.40
C PHE A 312 -3.34 1.30 -19.56
N VAL A 313 -3.17 2.03 -18.46
CA VAL A 313 -2.25 3.17 -18.33
C VAL A 313 -1.33 2.93 -17.15
N CYS A 314 -0.03 3.08 -17.36
CA CYS A 314 0.97 3.16 -16.30
C CYS A 314 1.12 4.64 -15.91
N ALA A 315 0.81 4.98 -14.67
CA ALA A 315 1.06 6.31 -14.13
C ALA A 315 2.36 6.29 -13.35
N TYR A 316 3.28 7.18 -13.71
CA TYR A 316 4.53 7.36 -12.98
C TYR A 316 4.55 8.76 -12.37
N VAL A 317 5.05 8.86 -11.15
CA VAL A 317 5.24 10.12 -10.46
C VAL A 317 6.66 10.12 -9.93
N ASP A 318 7.42 11.17 -10.26
CA ASP A 318 8.86 11.29 -9.97
C ASP A 318 9.68 10.12 -10.56
N GLY A 319 9.21 9.57 -11.69
CA GLY A 319 9.86 8.47 -12.40
C GLY A 319 9.59 7.07 -11.84
N MET A 320 8.90 6.95 -10.71
CA MET A 320 8.50 5.67 -10.14
C MET A 320 7.04 5.35 -10.44
N LEU A 321 6.73 4.07 -10.63
CA LEU A 321 5.38 3.59 -10.89
C LEU A 321 4.49 3.94 -9.69
N PHE A 322 3.55 4.86 -9.93
CA PHE A 322 2.52 5.19 -8.96
C PHE A 322 1.45 4.11 -8.95
N ASP A 323 0.86 3.83 -10.12
CA ASP A 323 -0.11 2.75 -10.26
C ASP A 323 -0.32 2.40 -11.72
N LYS A 324 -1.00 1.30 -11.94
CA LYS A 324 -1.48 0.86 -13.23
C LYS A 324 -3.00 0.76 -13.24
N PHE A 325 -3.61 1.55 -14.12
CA PHE A 325 -5.06 1.65 -14.23
C PHE A 325 -5.55 0.88 -15.45
N THR A 326 -6.47 -0.07 -15.25
CA THR A 326 -7.09 -0.84 -16.34
C THR A 326 -8.42 -0.20 -16.73
N VAL A 327 -8.66 0.01 -18.02
CA VAL A 327 -9.92 0.52 -18.57
C VAL A 327 -10.99 -0.56 -18.46
N VAL A 328 -12.16 -0.18 -17.94
CA VAL A 328 -13.25 -1.11 -17.62
C VAL A 328 -14.57 -0.70 -18.27
N SER A 329 -15.39 -1.67 -18.66
CA SER A 329 -16.68 -1.39 -19.32
C SER A 329 -17.79 -0.91 -18.39
N SER A 330 -17.63 -1.10 -17.07
CA SER A 330 -18.63 -0.73 -16.06
C SER A 330 -17.99 0.05 -14.92
N ASN A 331 -18.73 0.99 -14.32
CA ASN A 331 -18.23 1.80 -13.21
C ASN A 331 -17.71 0.91 -12.06
N PRO A 332 -16.40 0.96 -11.73
CA PRO A 332 -15.82 0.14 -10.67
C PRO A 332 -16.16 0.64 -9.25
N GLN A 333 -17.01 1.66 -9.10
CA GLN A 333 -17.36 2.31 -7.83
C GLN A 333 -16.14 2.87 -7.09
N ARG A 334 -15.09 3.23 -7.84
CA ARG A 334 -13.93 3.93 -7.31
C ARG A 334 -13.96 5.38 -7.76
N ALA A 335 -13.57 6.28 -6.85
CA ALA A 335 -13.61 7.72 -7.08
C ALA A 335 -12.63 8.19 -8.17
N ASP A 336 -11.59 7.40 -8.46
CA ASP A 336 -10.57 7.69 -9.46
C ASP A 336 -10.98 7.36 -10.91
N TYR A 337 -12.13 6.70 -11.13
CA TYR A 337 -12.63 6.36 -12.47
C TYR A 337 -13.74 7.30 -12.93
N SER A 338 -13.62 7.78 -14.16
CA SER A 338 -14.63 8.60 -14.84
C SER A 338 -15.09 7.93 -16.15
N ALA A 339 -16.29 8.29 -16.61
CA ALA A 339 -16.79 7.78 -17.88
C ALA A 339 -16.12 8.51 -19.06
N VAL A 340 -15.41 7.78 -19.90
CA VAL A 340 -14.66 8.28 -21.04
C VAL A 340 -15.00 7.44 -22.26
N GLN A 341 -15.51 8.05 -23.33
CA GLN A 341 -15.78 7.37 -24.61
C GLN A 341 -16.62 6.07 -24.50
N GLY A 342 -17.51 5.98 -23.50
CA GLY A 342 -18.38 4.80 -23.28
C GLY A 342 -17.74 3.68 -22.44
N VAL A 343 -16.51 3.85 -21.98
CA VAL A 343 -15.84 3.01 -20.97
C VAL A 343 -15.55 3.84 -19.72
N TYR A 344 -15.01 3.22 -18.68
CA TYR A 344 -14.52 3.90 -17.48
C TYR A 344 -13.00 3.81 -17.42
N ALA A 345 -12.35 4.95 -17.28
CA ALA A 345 -10.89 5.07 -17.20
C ALA A 345 -10.52 6.14 -16.16
N VAL A 346 -9.27 6.12 -15.72
CA VAL A 346 -8.74 7.15 -14.83
C VAL A 346 -8.34 8.36 -15.66
N THR A 347 -8.84 9.54 -15.30
CA THR A 347 -8.51 10.81 -15.97
C THR A 347 -7.85 11.81 -15.03
N GLU A 348 -7.62 11.39 -13.79
CA GLU A 348 -7.06 12.22 -12.74
C GLU A 348 -6.21 11.35 -11.83
N LEU A 349 -5.08 11.89 -11.40
CA LEU A 349 -4.24 11.35 -10.36
C LEU A 349 -4.06 12.42 -9.30
N THR A 350 -4.28 12.03 -8.04
CA THR A 350 -3.86 12.81 -6.89
C THR A 350 -2.79 12.01 -6.15
N ASP A 351 -1.55 12.48 -6.17
CA ASP A 351 -0.48 11.84 -5.39
C ASP A 351 -0.67 12.22 -3.92
N THR A 352 -0.96 11.18 -3.12
CA THR A 352 -1.16 11.26 -1.66
C THR A 352 -0.07 10.49 -0.91
N ARG A 353 0.97 10.02 -1.62
CA ARG A 353 2.11 9.36 -0.99
C ARG A 353 2.87 10.40 -0.15
N PRO A 354 3.26 10.05 1.09
CA PRO A 354 4.00 10.96 1.94
C PRO A 354 5.36 11.29 1.34
N MET A 355 5.74 12.57 1.40
CA MET A 355 7.03 13.08 0.92
C MET A 355 8.17 12.69 1.87
N SER A 356 9.31 12.31 1.31
CA SER A 356 10.57 12.03 2.00
C SER A 356 11.55 13.18 1.69
N GLY A 357 12.16 13.79 2.70
CA GLY A 357 13.14 14.88 2.53
C GLY A 357 14.59 14.40 2.61
N ALA A 358 15.54 15.23 2.17
CA ALA A 358 16.97 14.90 2.19
C ALA A 358 17.55 14.86 3.62
N PHE A 359 18.58 14.02 3.85
CA PHE A 359 19.19 13.78 5.17
C PHE A 359 19.85 15.04 5.79
N GLU A 360 20.24 15.99 4.94
CA GLU A 360 20.89 17.25 5.34
C GLU A 360 19.90 18.35 5.75
N ASP A 361 18.60 18.16 5.50
CA ASP A 361 17.58 19.11 5.89
C ASP A 361 17.17 18.92 7.37
N VAL A 362 16.70 19.99 8.02
CA VAL A 362 16.02 19.92 9.33
C VAL A 362 14.67 19.14 9.24
N GLN A 363 14.36 18.63 8.04
CA GLN A 363 13.12 17.97 7.68
C GLN A 363 13.21 16.44 7.84
N GLN A 364 12.09 15.76 7.61
CA GLN A 364 11.96 14.31 7.78
C GLN A 364 12.69 13.53 6.67
N SER A 365 13.34 12.42 7.02
CA SER A 365 13.92 11.48 6.05
C SER A 365 13.40 10.07 6.31
N LEU A 366 12.92 9.39 5.28
CA LEU A 366 12.56 7.98 5.35
C LEU A 366 13.85 7.15 5.24
N VAL A 367 14.39 6.70 6.38
CA VAL A 367 15.68 5.99 6.40
C VAL A 367 15.54 4.50 6.17
N ALA A 368 14.38 3.92 6.49
CA ALA A 368 14.07 2.54 6.15
C ALA A 368 12.58 2.34 5.91
N ASN A 369 12.25 1.47 4.97
CA ASN A 369 10.89 1.03 4.70
C ASN A 369 10.89 -0.48 4.45
N PHE A 370 10.07 -1.23 5.19
CA PHE A 370 9.95 -2.68 5.03
C PHE A 370 8.54 -3.01 4.56
N LEU A 371 8.44 -3.33 3.27
CA LEU A 371 7.21 -3.72 2.61
C LEU A 371 6.93 -5.21 2.67
N PHE A 372 7.97 -6.02 2.89
CA PHE A 372 7.90 -7.49 2.88
C PHE A 372 7.52 -8.11 1.52
N ASP A 373 7.33 -7.29 0.49
CA ASP A 373 6.91 -7.68 -0.86
C ASP A 373 8.03 -8.32 -1.68
N ASP A 374 9.28 -7.98 -1.38
CA ASP A 374 10.48 -8.46 -2.05
C ASP A 374 10.69 -9.99 -1.86
N ASP A 375 11.66 -10.57 -2.58
CA ASP A 375 12.03 -12.00 -2.53
C ASP A 375 12.71 -12.43 -1.19
N ASP A 376 12.45 -11.70 -0.12
CA ASP A 376 12.98 -11.99 1.20
C ASP A 376 12.32 -13.25 1.78
N ASP A 377 13.09 -14.07 2.49
CA ASP A 377 12.64 -15.33 3.09
C ASP A 377 12.36 -15.21 4.60
N GLY A 378 12.38 -13.98 5.12
CA GLY A 378 12.26 -13.69 6.55
C GLY A 378 13.55 -13.84 7.35
N GLN A 379 14.68 -14.26 6.76
CA GLN A 379 15.99 -14.35 7.43
C GLN A 379 16.78 -13.05 7.36
N LEU A 380 16.61 -12.32 6.26
CA LEU A 380 17.13 -10.98 6.05
C LEU A 380 16.02 -10.22 5.38
N LEU A 381 15.58 -9.12 5.99
CA LEU A 381 14.64 -8.20 5.35
C LEU A 381 15.41 -6.94 4.97
N THR A 382 15.37 -6.59 3.69
CA THR A 382 16.07 -5.40 3.19
C THR A 382 15.09 -4.25 3.08
N SER A 383 15.51 -3.05 3.44
CA SER A 383 14.70 -1.86 3.28
C SER A 383 14.50 -1.54 1.80
N SER A 384 13.26 -1.36 1.38
CA SER A 384 12.87 -0.87 0.04
C SER A 384 12.89 0.67 -0.05
N ALA A 385 13.19 1.38 1.05
CA ALA A 385 13.37 2.84 1.01
C ALA A 385 14.60 3.21 0.16
N PRO A 386 14.48 4.23 -0.72
CA PRO A 386 15.63 4.74 -1.46
C PRO A 386 16.68 5.29 -0.50
N MET A 387 17.95 5.16 -0.87
CA MET A 387 19.05 5.73 -0.10
C MET A 387 18.97 7.26 -0.18
N VAL A 388 18.71 7.90 0.95
CA VAL A 388 18.64 9.36 1.00
C VAL A 388 20.05 9.95 0.92
N ARG A 389 20.23 11.06 0.19
CA ARG A 389 21.54 11.73 0.04
C ARG A 389 22.21 11.97 1.40
N GLY A 390 23.43 11.46 1.61
CA GLY A 390 24.18 11.54 2.87
C GLY A 390 24.12 10.27 3.72
N GLN A 391 23.22 9.33 3.40
CA GLN A 391 23.22 7.99 3.97
C GLN A 391 24.41 7.20 3.39
N VAL A 392 25.30 6.73 4.27
CA VAL A 392 26.48 5.95 3.89
C VAL A 392 26.28 4.49 4.25
N GLY A 393 26.60 3.58 3.34
CA GLY A 393 26.57 2.14 3.57
C GLY A 393 25.53 1.41 2.71
N SER A 394 25.20 0.19 3.10
CA SER A 394 24.13 -0.59 2.48
C SER A 394 22.75 -0.12 2.96
N PRO A 395 21.67 -0.40 2.20
CA PRO A 395 20.30 -0.22 2.69
C PRO A 395 20.11 -0.86 4.07
N PRO A 396 19.30 -0.27 4.96
CA PRO A 396 19.07 -0.86 6.27
C PRO A 396 18.46 -2.24 6.16
N THR A 397 18.81 -3.10 7.12
CA THR A 397 18.36 -4.49 7.13
C THR A 397 17.79 -4.87 8.48
N LEU A 398 16.99 -5.94 8.46
CA LEU A 398 16.45 -6.59 9.63
C LEU A 398 16.86 -8.06 9.65
N THR A 399 17.42 -8.50 10.78
CA THR A 399 17.84 -9.88 10.99
C THR A 399 17.15 -10.47 12.21
N PRO A 400 16.66 -11.72 12.20
CA PRO A 400 16.02 -12.34 13.34
C PRO A 400 16.91 -12.34 14.59
N VAL A 401 16.36 -11.90 15.73
CA VAL A 401 17.01 -12.01 17.05
C VAL A 401 16.98 -13.47 17.54
N GLY A 402 15.95 -14.21 17.17
CA GLY A 402 15.76 -15.61 17.49
C GLY A 402 15.33 -16.38 16.25
N ASN A 403 14.04 -16.67 16.16
CA ASN A 403 13.49 -17.37 15.00
C ASN A 403 12.96 -16.37 13.97
N PRO A 404 13.17 -16.63 12.67
CA PRO A 404 12.52 -15.87 11.62
C PRO A 404 11.01 -16.08 11.65
N ARG A 405 10.28 -15.11 11.11
CA ARG A 405 8.85 -15.20 10.83
C ARG A 405 8.65 -15.44 9.35
N SER A 406 7.51 -16.03 9.00
CA SER A 406 7.14 -16.26 7.61
C SER A 406 6.57 -14.98 6.99
N LEU A 407 7.01 -14.64 5.78
CA LEU A 407 6.28 -13.71 4.92
C LEU A 407 5.14 -14.47 4.24
N LYS A 408 3.93 -13.90 4.27
CA LYS A 408 2.72 -14.47 3.68
C LYS A 408 1.85 -13.35 3.15
N VAL A 409 0.93 -13.65 2.25
CA VAL A 409 -0.06 -12.66 1.82
C VAL A 409 -0.86 -12.12 3.00
N CYS A 410 -1.05 -10.81 2.97
CA CYS A 410 -1.69 -10.05 4.02
C CYS A 410 -3.13 -10.48 4.29
N ARG A 411 -3.52 -10.63 5.55
CA ARG A 411 -4.90 -10.96 5.95
C ARG A 411 -5.89 -9.91 5.44
N LEU A 412 -7.05 -10.36 4.97
CA LEU A 412 -8.12 -9.51 4.42
C LEU A 412 -7.73 -8.67 3.18
N SER A 413 -6.50 -8.84 2.66
CA SER A 413 -5.98 -8.41 1.36
C SER A 413 -6.34 -6.99 0.89
N GLU A 414 -5.50 -6.02 1.28
CA GLU A 414 -5.23 -4.79 0.50
C GLU A 414 -3.70 -4.53 0.30
N GLY A 415 -2.83 -5.52 0.53
CA GLY A 415 -1.35 -5.46 0.38
C GLY A 415 -0.79 -6.75 -0.25
N ALA A 416 0.50 -6.80 -0.60
CA ALA A 416 1.12 -7.94 -1.29
C ALA A 416 1.58 -9.04 -0.31
N LYS A 417 2.64 -8.82 0.48
CA LYS A 417 3.12 -9.73 1.53
C LYS A 417 3.22 -8.97 2.85
N CYS A 418 3.02 -9.72 3.92
CA CYS A 418 3.07 -9.23 5.29
C CYS A 418 3.94 -10.17 6.14
N LEU A 419 4.56 -9.62 7.17
CA LEU A 419 5.24 -10.40 8.19
C LEU A 419 4.19 -11.06 9.11
N ALA A 420 3.88 -12.33 8.83
CA ALA A 420 2.75 -13.04 9.43
C ALA A 420 2.93 -13.28 10.92
N ASP A 421 1.82 -13.24 11.67
CA ASP A 421 1.76 -13.65 13.09
C ASP A 421 2.23 -15.10 13.30
N VAL A 422 2.62 -15.41 14.54
CA VAL A 422 3.18 -16.70 14.93
C VAL A 422 2.12 -17.52 15.65
N SER A 423 1.73 -18.64 15.04
CA SER A 423 0.63 -19.48 15.54
C SER A 423 0.97 -20.27 16.82
N ASP A 424 2.24 -20.69 16.98
CA ASP A 424 2.73 -21.37 18.18
C ASP A 424 4.11 -20.82 18.57
N PRO A 425 4.15 -19.67 19.27
CA PRO A 425 5.41 -18.99 19.52
C PRO A 425 6.20 -19.53 20.72
N ALA A 426 5.68 -20.55 21.43
CA ALA A 426 6.26 -21.09 22.66
C ALA A 426 6.82 -19.99 23.60
N SER A 427 8.08 -20.10 24.05
CA SER A 427 8.82 -19.04 24.75
C SER A 427 9.88 -18.36 23.87
N ALA A 428 9.80 -18.54 22.55
CA ALA A 428 10.82 -18.05 21.62
C ALA A 428 10.63 -16.56 21.29
N GLN A 429 11.73 -15.92 20.88
CA GLN A 429 11.75 -14.55 20.36
C GLN A 429 11.66 -14.57 18.82
N TYR A 430 10.85 -13.67 18.29
CA TYR A 430 10.58 -13.53 16.85
C TYR A 430 10.79 -12.08 16.36
N GLY A 431 11.40 -11.24 17.21
CA GLY A 431 11.77 -9.90 16.84
C GLY A 431 12.96 -9.88 15.88
N TYR A 432 13.12 -8.76 15.21
CA TYR A 432 14.15 -8.50 14.23
C TYR A 432 15.03 -7.35 14.69
N LYS A 433 16.35 -7.55 14.65
CA LYS A 433 17.34 -6.52 14.93
C LYS A 433 17.54 -5.64 13.69
N TYR A 434 17.32 -4.35 13.86
CA TYR A 434 17.58 -3.34 12.85
C TYR A 434 19.08 -3.04 12.76
N SER A 435 19.60 -3.04 11.53
CA SER A 435 20.95 -2.61 11.19
C SER A 435 20.87 -1.49 10.17
N GLY A 436 21.08 -0.26 10.63
CA GLY A 436 21.00 0.95 9.81
C GLY A 436 21.44 2.17 10.61
N ALA A 437 20.95 3.35 10.25
CA ALA A 437 21.29 4.61 10.91
C ALA A 437 20.96 4.59 12.43
N THR A 438 21.82 5.22 13.22
CA THR A 438 21.57 5.46 14.66
C THR A 438 20.76 6.73 14.84
N PHE A 439 19.82 6.71 15.79
CA PHE A 439 18.96 7.86 16.10
C PHE A 439 19.51 8.61 17.31
N SER A 440 19.94 9.86 17.15
CA SER A 440 20.47 10.69 18.25
C SER A 440 19.53 11.82 18.67
N ASP A 441 18.73 12.34 17.74
CA ASP A 441 17.98 13.57 17.91
C ASP A 441 16.49 13.39 17.72
N ASP A 442 16.06 12.67 16.67
CA ASP A 442 14.65 12.49 16.33
C ASP A 442 14.43 11.11 15.70
N VAL A 443 13.27 10.49 15.97
CA VAL A 443 12.87 9.22 15.34
C VAL A 443 11.35 9.15 15.24
N ALA A 444 10.85 8.54 14.16
CA ALA A 444 9.48 8.05 14.13
C ALA A 444 9.43 6.64 13.54
N ILE A 445 8.56 5.81 14.10
CA ILE A 445 8.30 4.46 13.59
C ILE A 445 6.80 4.31 13.40
N THR A 446 6.41 3.94 12.19
CA THR A 446 5.01 3.69 11.81
C THR A 446 4.87 2.30 11.19
N SER A 447 3.68 1.73 11.29
CA SER A 447 3.38 0.42 10.71
C SER A 447 1.88 0.22 10.60
N TRP A 448 1.49 -0.51 9.56
CA TRP A 448 0.19 -1.18 9.53
C TRP A 448 0.27 -2.48 10.32
N VAL A 449 -0.68 -2.66 11.24
CA VAL A 449 -0.73 -3.83 12.14
C VAL A 449 -2.09 -4.51 12.10
N TYR A 450 -2.07 -5.83 12.06
CA TYR A 450 -3.25 -6.67 12.19
C TYR A 450 -3.10 -7.58 13.41
N GLY A 451 -3.81 -7.27 14.49
CA GLY A 451 -3.73 -8.05 15.73
C GLY A 451 -4.85 -9.07 15.88
N THR A 452 -4.49 -10.28 16.30
CA THR A 452 -5.44 -11.40 16.48
C THR A 452 -6.06 -11.49 17.88
N CYS A 453 -5.57 -10.69 18.85
CA CYS A 453 -5.93 -10.81 20.26
C CYS A 453 -5.64 -12.19 20.88
N ALA A 454 -4.78 -13.01 20.27
CA ALA A 454 -4.31 -14.23 20.94
C ALA A 454 -3.48 -13.89 22.20
N ASP A 455 -3.45 -14.79 23.19
CA ASP A 455 -2.74 -14.56 24.46
C ASP A 455 -1.28 -15.04 24.47
N SER A 456 -0.75 -15.37 23.30
CA SER A 456 0.51 -16.11 23.13
C SER A 456 1.77 -15.34 23.57
N SER A 457 1.68 -14.03 23.78
CA SER A 457 2.81 -13.17 24.19
C SER A 457 3.07 -13.16 25.71
N GLY A 458 2.07 -13.54 26.53
CA GLY A 458 2.16 -13.46 27.98
C GLY A 458 2.45 -12.03 28.47
N ASN A 459 3.31 -11.88 29.48
CA ASN A 459 3.72 -10.59 30.06
C ASN A 459 5.05 -10.05 29.50
N ASP A 460 5.65 -10.71 28.52
CA ASP A 460 6.91 -10.26 27.92
C ASP A 460 6.64 -9.13 26.92
N VAL A 461 7.03 -7.90 27.29
CA VAL A 461 6.83 -6.71 26.45
C VAL A 461 7.59 -6.80 25.13
N ARG A 462 8.73 -7.52 25.07
CA ARG A 462 9.42 -7.76 23.79
C ARG A 462 8.58 -8.63 22.87
N ARG A 463 7.80 -9.56 23.41
CA ARG A 463 6.85 -10.40 22.64
C ARG A 463 5.52 -9.70 22.35
N GLN A 464 5.39 -8.43 22.72
CA GLN A 464 4.27 -7.54 22.42
C GLN A 464 4.69 -6.36 21.56
N SER A 465 6.00 -6.16 21.33
CA SER A 465 6.52 -4.93 20.75
C SER A 465 6.42 -4.88 19.24
N ILE A 466 5.96 -3.73 18.76
CA ILE A 466 6.11 -3.30 17.38
C ILE A 466 7.55 -2.81 17.18
N ALA A 467 8.05 -1.98 18.11
CA ALA A 467 9.43 -1.52 18.16
C ALA A 467 9.93 -1.44 19.61
N TYR A 468 11.21 -1.75 19.81
CA TYR A 468 11.88 -1.80 21.10
C TYR A 468 13.29 -1.23 20.97
N LEU A 469 13.47 0.02 21.41
CA LEU A 469 14.78 0.66 21.47
C LEU A 469 15.38 0.42 22.86
N SER A 470 16.64 0.04 22.92
CA SER A 470 17.33 -0.17 24.19
C SER A 470 18.81 0.16 24.15
N GLY A 471 19.36 0.45 25.33
CA GLY A 471 20.78 0.71 25.52
C GLY A 471 21.13 0.85 26.99
N SER A 472 22.39 1.17 27.26
CA SER A 472 22.88 1.40 28.61
C SER A 472 23.77 2.63 28.63
N SER A 473 23.50 3.54 29.55
CA SER A 473 24.23 4.80 29.69
C SER A 473 24.37 5.13 31.17
N ALA A 474 25.55 5.61 31.58
CA ALA A 474 25.86 5.95 32.97
C ALA A 474 25.52 4.85 34.00
N GLY A 475 25.63 3.57 33.61
CA GLY A 475 25.34 2.42 34.47
C GLY A 475 23.85 2.09 34.66
N LEU A 476 22.97 2.76 33.92
CA LEU A 476 21.51 2.54 33.95
C LEU A 476 21.07 1.89 32.63
N SER A 477 20.07 1.03 32.71
CA SER A 477 19.41 0.44 31.54
C SER A 477 18.32 1.38 31.03
N HIS A 478 18.28 1.58 29.73
CA HIS A 478 17.27 2.43 29.09
C HIS A 478 16.48 1.61 28.07
N ALA A 479 15.15 1.82 28.03
CA ALA A 479 14.30 1.19 27.03
C ALA A 479 13.13 2.11 26.63
N LEU A 480 12.99 2.39 25.33
CA LEU A 480 11.79 2.99 24.76
C LEU A 480 11.01 1.89 24.03
N ARG A 481 9.80 1.61 24.49
CA ARG A 481 9.04 0.40 24.14
C ARG A 481 7.73 0.81 23.50
N PHE A 482 7.51 0.40 22.26
CA PHE A 482 6.28 0.63 21.49
C PHE A 482 5.60 -0.72 21.21
N TYR A 483 4.44 -0.96 21.80
CA TYR A 483 3.84 -2.30 21.87
C TYR A 483 2.31 -2.28 21.92
N LEU A 484 1.73 -3.44 21.59
CA LEU A 484 0.30 -3.72 21.69
C LEU A 484 0.03 -4.62 22.90
N GLN A 485 -0.73 -4.10 23.85
CA GLN A 485 -1.14 -4.83 25.04
C GLN A 485 -2.57 -5.32 24.90
N ARG A 486 -2.80 -6.63 25.03
CA ARG A 486 -4.15 -7.19 25.04
C ARG A 486 -4.95 -6.65 26.23
N THR A 487 -6.18 -6.22 25.96
CA THR A 487 -7.12 -5.73 27.00
C THR A 487 -8.36 -6.59 27.12
N SER A 488 -8.79 -7.24 26.03
CA SER A 488 -9.91 -8.17 26.01
C SER A 488 -9.75 -9.19 24.88
N ALA A 489 -10.76 -10.05 24.69
CA ALA A 489 -10.80 -11.00 23.58
C ALA A 489 -10.88 -10.34 22.19
N SER A 490 -11.28 -9.06 22.13
CA SER A 490 -11.52 -8.34 20.87
C SER A 490 -10.79 -7.00 20.77
N ASN A 491 -10.06 -6.59 21.81
CA ASN A 491 -9.40 -5.30 21.84
C ASN A 491 -8.00 -5.37 22.47
N MET A 492 -7.10 -4.56 21.94
CA MET A 492 -5.81 -4.22 22.49
C MET A 492 -5.74 -2.73 22.82
N LYS A 493 -4.66 -2.34 23.47
CA LYS A 493 -4.26 -0.98 23.79
C LYS A 493 -2.87 -0.75 23.19
N LEU A 494 -2.71 0.33 22.45
CA LEU A 494 -1.42 0.77 21.93
C LEU A 494 -0.69 1.53 23.03
N VAL A 495 0.58 1.21 23.27
CA VAL A 495 1.38 1.81 24.34
C VAL A 495 2.75 2.19 23.81
N VAL A 496 3.19 3.41 24.15
CA VAL A 496 4.61 3.77 24.11
C VAL A 496 5.05 4.20 25.50
N ASP A 497 6.14 3.65 26.00
CA ASP A 497 6.71 4.07 27.28
C ASP A 497 8.24 4.09 27.26
N TYR A 498 8.80 4.99 28.06
CA TYR A 498 10.23 5.09 28.29
C TYR A 498 10.54 4.66 29.71
N LYS A 499 11.44 3.67 29.83
CA LYS A 499 11.94 3.14 31.08
C LYS A 499 13.41 3.46 31.29
N GLN A 500 13.70 3.77 32.55
CA GLN A 500 15.04 3.86 33.09
C GLN A 500 15.11 2.85 34.25
N ASP A 501 15.85 1.77 34.04
CA ASP A 501 15.79 0.53 34.82
C ASP A 501 14.34 0.02 34.98
N ALA A 502 13.90 -0.21 36.22
CA ALA A 502 12.54 -0.63 36.53
C ALA A 502 11.51 0.52 36.47
N ARG A 503 11.97 1.78 36.46
CA ARG A 503 11.09 2.96 36.56
C ARG A 503 10.57 3.35 35.18
N THR A 504 9.25 3.47 35.06
CA THR A 504 8.61 4.14 33.92
C THR A 504 8.70 5.65 34.12
N VAL A 505 9.33 6.34 33.17
CA VAL A 505 9.54 7.79 33.19
C VAL A 505 8.47 8.50 32.37
N HIS A 506 8.20 8.01 31.15
CA HIS A 506 7.13 8.51 30.29
C HIS A 506 6.24 7.35 29.85
N THR A 507 4.94 7.61 29.69
CA THR A 507 4.01 6.63 29.12
C THR A 507 2.86 7.36 28.42
N LEU A 508 2.51 6.86 27.24
CA LEU A 508 1.32 7.22 26.49
C LEU A 508 0.59 5.96 26.10
N SER A 509 -0.73 6.09 25.97
CA SER A 509 -1.52 4.98 25.45
C SER A 509 -2.81 5.39 24.80
N ILE A 510 -3.19 4.63 23.79
CA ILE A 510 -4.47 4.72 23.09
C ILE A 510 -5.23 3.41 23.29
N ALA A 511 -6.44 3.50 23.83
CA ALA A 511 -7.31 2.34 24.03
C ALA A 511 -8.04 1.94 22.73
N ARG A 512 -8.61 0.72 22.71
CA ARG A 512 -9.49 0.22 21.64
C ARG A 512 -8.82 0.14 20.26
N VAL A 513 -7.68 -0.54 20.20
CA VAL A 513 -7.20 -1.13 18.95
C VAL A 513 -8.00 -2.41 18.74
N SER A 514 -8.94 -2.42 17.80
CA SER A 514 -9.76 -3.61 17.57
C SER A 514 -8.93 -4.74 16.98
N CYS A 515 -9.25 -5.96 17.38
CA CYS A 515 -8.64 -7.15 16.80
C CYS A 515 -9.38 -7.59 15.55
N ASN A 516 -8.67 -8.36 14.71
CA ASN A 516 -9.13 -8.82 13.42
C ASN A 516 -9.43 -7.69 12.42
N ALA A 517 -8.75 -6.55 12.56
CA ALA A 517 -8.81 -5.41 11.66
C ALA A 517 -7.40 -4.80 11.51
N TRP A 518 -7.15 -4.20 10.34
CA TRP A 518 -5.94 -3.42 10.09
C TRP A 518 -6.04 -2.07 10.77
N HIS A 519 -4.94 -1.66 11.40
CA HIS A 519 -4.78 -0.36 12.03
C HIS A 519 -3.44 0.25 11.64
N TYR A 520 -3.43 1.54 11.34
CA TYR A 520 -2.20 2.29 11.16
C TYR A 520 -1.78 2.89 12.49
N VAL A 521 -0.59 2.54 12.96
CA VAL A 521 -0.10 2.93 14.28
C VAL A 521 1.33 3.45 14.18
N GLY A 522 1.69 4.31 15.12
CA GLY A 522 3.07 4.75 15.22
C GLY A 522 3.31 5.69 16.37
N PHE A 523 4.59 5.97 16.58
CA PHE A 523 5.03 7.02 17.50
C PHE A 523 6.07 7.89 16.81
N SER A 524 6.14 9.15 17.23
CA SER A 524 7.25 10.04 16.93
C SER A 524 7.87 10.56 18.22
N LEU A 525 9.17 10.75 18.22
CA LEU A 525 9.92 11.36 19.30
C LEU A 525 10.83 12.42 18.68
N ASN A 526 10.42 13.67 18.75
CA ASN A 526 11.17 14.78 18.16
C ASN A 526 11.15 16.04 19.03
N LYS A 527 11.98 17.03 18.69
CA LYS A 527 12.10 18.27 19.48
C LYS A 527 10.83 19.12 19.53
N LEU A 528 9.99 19.09 18.50
CA LEU A 528 8.78 19.90 18.39
C LEU A 528 7.59 19.25 19.11
N ASP A 529 7.19 18.06 18.67
CA ASP A 529 6.01 17.31 19.14
C ASP A 529 6.28 16.48 20.40
N LYS A 530 7.54 16.39 20.84
CA LYS A 530 7.97 15.53 21.96
C LYS A 530 7.63 14.07 21.66
N LEU A 531 7.36 13.26 22.69
CA LEU A 531 6.89 11.89 22.49
C LEU A 531 5.41 11.94 22.13
N THR A 532 5.07 11.49 20.92
CA THR A 532 3.71 11.46 20.38
C THR A 532 3.33 10.06 19.93
N LEU A 533 2.10 9.65 20.19
CA LEU A 533 1.51 8.36 19.84
C LEU A 533 0.21 8.58 19.04
N PHE A 534 -0.03 7.77 18.02
CA PHE A 534 -1.25 7.85 17.21
C PHE A 534 -1.76 6.47 16.77
N LYS A 535 -3.04 6.44 16.40
CA LYS A 535 -3.75 5.29 15.82
C LYS A 535 -4.80 5.81 14.84
N ASP A 536 -4.79 5.31 13.61
CA ASP A 536 -5.74 5.65 12.55
C ASP A 536 -6.02 7.17 12.44
N PRO A 537 -4.98 8.01 12.29
CA PRO A 537 -5.13 9.45 12.39
C PRO A 537 -5.83 10.01 11.14
N THR A 538 -6.96 10.70 11.34
CA THR A 538 -7.64 11.46 10.27
C THR A 538 -7.55 12.96 10.49
N THR A 539 -7.23 13.38 11.71
CA THR A 539 -7.11 14.77 12.16
C THR A 539 -6.05 14.87 13.25
N ASP A 540 -5.61 16.09 13.56
CA ASP A 540 -4.65 16.36 14.65
C ASP A 540 -5.15 15.91 16.04
N ALA A 541 -6.45 15.72 16.23
CA ALA A 541 -7.01 15.26 17.50
C ALA A 541 -6.68 13.79 17.82
N HIS A 542 -6.21 13.01 16.84
CA HIS A 542 -5.85 11.59 17.02
C HIS A 542 -4.42 11.38 17.53
N PHE A 543 -3.67 12.46 17.74
CA PHE A 543 -2.31 12.42 18.28
C PHE A 543 -2.33 12.72 19.78
N VAL A 544 -1.69 11.87 20.57
CA VAL A 544 -1.52 12.08 22.02
C VAL A 544 -0.04 12.30 22.28
N SER A 545 0.31 13.35 23.01
CA SER A 545 1.70 13.73 23.27
C SER A 545 2.01 13.89 24.76
N THR A 546 3.27 13.67 25.13
CA THR A 546 3.78 13.95 26.49
C THR A 546 5.15 14.60 26.40
N PRO A 547 5.50 15.53 27.32
CA PRO A 547 6.83 16.09 27.37
C PRO A 547 7.89 14.99 27.55
N ALA A 548 8.82 14.91 26.61
CA ALA A 548 9.96 14.01 26.63
C ALA A 548 11.10 14.70 25.88
N ASP A 549 12.32 14.62 26.41
CA ASP A 549 13.51 15.12 25.71
C ASP A 549 14.06 14.03 24.79
N PRO A 550 13.94 14.19 23.46
CA PRO A 550 14.33 13.14 22.53
C PRO A 550 15.84 12.88 22.58
N ARG A 551 16.67 13.92 22.76
CA ARG A 551 18.13 13.77 22.83
C ARG A 551 18.53 13.01 24.08
N GLN A 552 17.89 13.28 25.22
CA GLN A 552 18.16 12.56 26.47
C GLN A 552 17.84 11.06 26.34
N ILE A 553 16.74 10.74 25.68
CA ILE A 553 16.27 9.36 25.52
C ILE A 553 17.12 8.63 24.46
N LEU A 554 17.24 9.21 23.26
CA LEU A 554 17.80 8.54 22.08
C LEU A 554 19.32 8.37 22.15
N THR A 555 20.06 9.33 22.72
CA THR A 555 21.52 9.17 22.92
C THR A 555 21.90 8.00 23.84
N SER A 556 20.94 7.51 24.63
CA SER A 556 21.12 6.34 25.51
C SER A 556 20.69 5.02 24.86
N MET A 557 20.20 5.04 23.61
CA MET A 557 19.74 3.88 22.85
C MET A 557 20.81 3.46 21.84
N SER A 558 21.14 2.17 21.81
CA SER A 558 22.13 1.60 20.88
C SER A 558 21.58 0.47 20.03
N ASN A 559 20.41 -0.06 20.38
CA ASN A 559 19.77 -1.17 19.66
C ASN A 559 18.31 -0.82 19.35
N LEU A 560 17.88 -1.14 18.14
CA LEU A 560 16.47 -1.15 17.74
C LEU A 560 16.11 -2.59 17.34
N GLU A 561 15.10 -3.14 18.01
CA GLU A 561 14.44 -4.38 17.64
C GLU A 561 13.00 -4.08 17.21
N MET A 562 12.51 -4.75 16.18
CA MET A 562 11.15 -4.59 15.65
C MET A 562 10.42 -5.93 15.58
N PHE A 563 9.10 -5.89 15.49
CA PHE A 563 8.22 -7.03 15.18
C PHE A 563 8.24 -8.20 16.17
N GLY A 564 8.57 -7.91 17.43
CA GLY A 564 8.53 -8.91 18.50
C GLY A 564 7.10 -9.38 18.85
N ALA A 565 6.06 -8.61 18.51
CA ALA A 565 4.67 -8.97 18.77
C ALA A 565 4.24 -10.23 18.01
N VAL A 566 4.17 -11.36 18.71
CA VAL A 566 3.91 -12.69 18.10
C VAL A 566 2.49 -12.87 17.58
N ASN A 567 1.53 -12.08 18.07
CA ASN A 567 0.10 -12.19 17.70
C ASN A 567 -0.36 -11.08 16.75
N VAL A 568 0.60 -10.42 16.11
CA VAL A 568 0.38 -9.26 15.26
C VAL A 568 1.07 -9.52 13.94
N GLU A 569 0.34 -9.37 12.86
CA GLU A 569 0.88 -9.31 11.52
C GLU A 569 1.25 -7.86 11.18
N PHE A 570 2.36 -7.68 10.46
CA PHE A 570 2.93 -6.36 10.16
C PHE A 570 3.01 -6.13 8.66
N ASP A 571 2.76 -4.89 8.27
CA ASP A 571 2.88 -4.39 6.90
C ASP A 571 3.39 -2.93 6.91
N ASP A 572 3.98 -2.51 5.78
CA ASP A 572 4.43 -1.15 5.45
C ASP A 572 5.03 -0.42 6.68
N VAL A 573 6.20 -0.92 7.11
CA VAL A 573 6.87 -0.42 8.31
C VAL A 573 7.88 0.64 7.92
N ARG A 574 7.67 1.85 8.40
CA ARG A 574 8.50 3.01 8.06
C ARG A 574 9.29 3.48 9.27
N VAL A 575 10.58 3.69 9.06
CA VAL A 575 11.49 4.28 10.03
C VAL A 575 11.97 5.60 9.49
N HIS A 576 11.68 6.66 10.22
CA HIS A 576 12.08 8.01 9.87
C HIS A 576 13.15 8.54 10.82
N ALA A 577 14.08 9.30 10.27
CA ALA A 577 14.95 10.22 10.99
C ALA A 577 14.48 11.66 10.76
N GLY A 578 14.90 12.57 11.63
CA GLY A 578 14.50 13.97 11.57
C GLY A 578 13.06 14.22 12.05
N GLN A 579 12.59 15.45 11.85
CA GLN A 579 11.32 15.90 12.42
C GLN A 579 10.13 15.53 11.52
N VAL A 580 9.54 14.35 11.76
CA VAL A 580 8.34 13.90 11.03
C VAL A 580 7.14 14.79 11.33
N ALA A 581 6.56 15.38 10.28
CA ALA A 581 5.36 16.19 10.36
C ALA A 581 4.10 15.32 10.53
N ARG A 582 3.10 15.82 11.25
CA ARG A 582 1.80 15.14 11.37
C ARG A 582 1.12 14.92 10.02
N ALA A 583 1.28 15.86 9.09
CA ALA A 583 0.77 15.74 7.72
C ALA A 583 1.25 14.45 7.04
N THR A 584 2.54 14.12 7.17
CA THR A 584 3.13 12.91 6.60
C THR A 584 2.54 11.63 7.18
N VAL A 585 2.21 11.64 8.46
CA VAL A 585 1.49 10.53 9.09
C VAL A 585 0.06 10.41 8.55
N LEU A 586 -0.64 11.54 8.36
CA LEU A 586 -1.98 11.57 7.78
C LEU A 586 -2.00 11.09 6.33
N ASP A 587 -1.00 11.49 5.54
CA ASP A 587 -0.86 11.12 4.12
C ASP A 587 -0.57 9.62 3.98
N ALA A 588 0.35 9.08 4.79
CA ALA A 588 0.60 7.64 4.87
C ALA A 588 -0.67 6.85 5.21
N TYR A 589 -1.44 7.31 6.21
CA TYR A 589 -2.70 6.66 6.58
C TYR A 589 -3.75 6.72 5.46
N ARG A 590 -3.90 7.88 4.81
CA ARG A 590 -4.85 8.09 3.71
C ARG A 590 -4.52 7.27 2.48
N CYS A 591 -3.23 7.11 2.17
CA CYS A 591 -2.80 6.29 1.04
C CYS A 591 -3.14 4.82 1.29
N GLY A 592 -2.95 4.34 2.52
CA GLY A 592 -3.16 2.94 2.89
C GLY A 592 -1.86 2.13 2.86
N HIS A 593 -1.98 0.82 2.94
CA HIS A 593 -0.85 -0.13 2.96
C HIS A 593 -0.64 -0.86 1.63
N LYS A 594 -1.05 -0.24 0.52
CA LYS A 594 -0.79 -0.77 -0.82
C LYS A 594 0.69 -0.56 -1.14
N PRO A 595 1.35 -1.44 -1.92
CA PRO A 595 2.76 -1.27 -2.28
C PRO A 595 3.08 0.13 -2.86
N ARG A 596 2.18 0.67 -3.69
CA ARG A 596 2.28 2.04 -4.24
C ARG A 596 2.38 3.16 -3.19
N CYS A 597 1.88 2.94 -1.97
CA CYS A 597 1.83 3.95 -0.91
C CYS A 597 3.13 4.10 -0.14
N ALA A 598 4.03 3.14 -0.32
CA ALA A 598 5.24 2.99 0.45
C ALA A 598 6.44 3.70 -0.16
N ILE A 599 6.41 3.94 -1.47
CA ILE A 599 7.58 4.44 -2.22
C ILE A 599 7.22 5.78 -2.86
N ARG A 600 7.74 6.85 -2.27
CA ARG A 600 8.00 8.15 -2.90
C ARG A 600 9.37 8.56 -2.40
N ALA A 601 10.27 8.94 -3.31
CA ALA A 601 11.64 9.24 -2.92
C ALA A 601 11.71 10.57 -2.13
#